data_AF-A0A7Z9JI13-F1
#
_entry.id   AF-A0A7Z9JI13-F1
#
_cell.length_a   1.000
_cell.length_b   1.000
_cell.length_c   1.000
_cell.angle_alpha   90.00
_cell.angle_beta   90.00
_cell.angle_gamma   90.00
#
_symmetry.space_group_name_H-M   'P 1'
#
loop_
_entity.id
_entity.type
_entity.pdbx_description
1 polymer ?
#
loop_
_entity_poly.entity_id
_entity_poly.type
_entity_poly.pdbx_seq_one_letter_code
_entity_poly.pdbx_strand_id
1 'polypeptide(L)'
;MRKTSLVKRPNSRVKVKFSDALQIRLDVHSKPYSRTQRASNAINDICETLNITLTPTITRSQEDTDALIRRAELASQKQQPDIGGVYWVNGDSASVDVAAELFFAMDEVEWVIYK
;
A
#
# COMPACT_ATOMS: atom_id res chain seq x y z
N MET A 1 -6.68 -12.05 -9.35
CA MET A 1 -7.43 -12.08 -8.08
C MET A 1 -8.82 -11.50 -8.31
N ARG A 2 -9.90 -12.09 -7.80
CA ARG A 2 -11.23 -11.46 -7.81
C ARG A 2 -11.23 -10.34 -6.76
N LYS A 3 -11.43 -9.09 -7.17
CA LYS A 3 -11.61 -7.95 -6.26
C LYS A 3 -12.95 -8.14 -5.52
N THR A 4 -12.89 -8.53 -4.25
CA THR A 4 -14.07 -8.66 -3.37
C THR A 4 -14.65 -7.27 -3.09
N SER A 5 -15.96 -7.13 -2.96
CA SER A 5 -16.60 -5.85 -2.62
C SER A 5 -16.00 -5.23 -1.34
N LEU A 6 -15.74 -3.93 -1.36
CA LEU A 6 -15.34 -3.19 -0.17
C LEU A 6 -16.46 -3.22 0.88
N VAL A 7 -16.19 -3.79 2.05
CA VAL A 7 -17.15 -3.85 3.17
C VAL A 7 -16.61 -3.03 4.33
N LYS A 8 -17.16 -1.84 4.53
CA LYS A 8 -16.83 -0.97 5.67
C LYS A 8 -17.48 -1.47 6.96
N ARG A 9 -16.73 -1.53 8.05
CA ARG A 9 -17.25 -1.87 9.39
C ARG A 9 -17.23 -0.64 10.29
N PRO A 10 -18.07 -0.58 11.35
CA PRO A 10 -17.94 0.49 12.35
C PRO A 10 -16.52 0.52 12.94
N ASN A 11 -15.95 1.72 13.07
CA ASN A 11 -14.59 1.95 13.61
C ASN A 11 -13.43 1.25 12.89
N SER A 12 -13.63 0.83 11.63
CA SER A 12 -12.54 0.23 10.83
C SER A 12 -11.65 1.27 10.17
N ARG A 13 -10.37 0.94 10.01
CA ARG A 13 -9.37 1.70 9.26
C ARG A 13 -9.15 1.08 7.87
N VAL A 14 -8.74 1.90 6.90
CA VAL A 14 -8.44 1.42 5.55
C VAL A 14 -6.98 0.97 5.49
N LYS A 15 -6.78 -0.23 4.96
CA LYS A 15 -5.48 -0.80 4.65
C LYS A 15 -5.40 -1.10 3.16
N VAL A 16 -4.31 -0.68 2.52
CA VAL A 16 -4.06 -0.88 1.09
C VAL A 16 -2.77 -1.66 0.90
N LYS A 17 -2.76 -2.53 -0.11
CA LYS A 17 -1.58 -3.20 -0.63
C LYS A 17 -1.39 -2.81 -2.08
N PHE A 18 -0.24 -2.19 -2.35
CA PHE A 18 0.18 -1.92 -3.72
C PHE A 18 0.83 -3.15 -4.33
N SER A 19 0.71 -3.25 -5.66
CA SER A 19 1.27 -4.32 -6.46
C SER A 19 2.75 -4.54 -6.16
N ASP A 20 3.13 -5.80 -5.94
CA ASP A 20 4.52 -6.23 -5.72
C ASP A 20 5.45 -5.78 -6.86
N ALA A 21 4.91 -5.66 -8.07
CA ALA A 21 5.66 -5.25 -9.25
C ALA A 21 6.10 -3.77 -9.22
N LEU A 22 5.49 -2.94 -8.36
CA LEU A 22 5.83 -1.52 -8.21
C LEU A 22 6.81 -1.27 -7.05
N GLN A 23 6.83 -2.16 -6.06
CA GLN A 23 7.59 -2.01 -4.82
C GLN A 23 7.46 -0.61 -4.23
N ILE A 24 6.21 -0.17 -4.00
CA ILE A 24 5.92 1.16 -3.47
C ILE A 24 6.57 1.34 -2.11
N ARG A 25 7.24 2.49 -1.91
CA ARG A 25 7.85 2.94 -0.66
C ARG A 25 7.49 4.40 -0.42
N LEU A 26 7.73 4.89 0.80
CA LEU A 26 7.56 6.29 1.14
C LEU A 26 8.94 6.95 1.22
N ASP A 27 9.07 8.15 0.68
CA ASP A 27 10.27 8.96 0.81
C ASP A 27 10.35 9.67 2.18
N VAL A 28 11.36 10.52 2.36
CA VAL A 28 11.55 11.31 3.59
C VAL A 28 10.42 12.32 3.87
N HIS A 29 9.60 12.60 2.86
CA HIS A 29 8.42 13.48 2.93
C HIS A 29 7.10 12.70 3.00
N SER A 30 7.16 11.37 3.22
CA SER A 30 6.01 10.47 3.21
C SER A 30 5.28 10.38 1.87
N LYS A 31 5.93 10.75 0.76
CA LYS A 31 5.36 10.62 -0.59
C LYS A 31 5.62 9.22 -1.16
N PRO A 32 4.61 8.58 -1.77
CA PRO A 32 4.77 7.27 -2.37
C PRO A 32 5.61 7.34 -3.66
N TYR A 33 6.60 6.45 -3.77
CA TYR A 33 7.41 6.26 -4.97
C TYR A 33 7.60 4.78 -5.29
N SER A 34 7.76 4.45 -6.58
CA SER A 34 8.09 3.11 -7.04
C SER A 34 9.60 2.89 -7.07
N ARG A 35 10.09 1.82 -6.43
CA ARG A 35 11.51 1.41 -6.57
C ARG A 35 11.84 0.80 -7.92
N THR A 36 10.84 0.32 -8.65
CA THR A 36 11.01 -0.27 -9.98
C THR A 36 10.94 0.77 -11.11
N GLN A 37 10.93 2.07 -10.81
CA GLN A 37 10.81 3.18 -11.77
C GLN A 37 9.53 3.13 -12.62
N ARG A 38 8.51 2.39 -12.18
CA ARG A 38 7.21 2.37 -12.84
C ARG A 38 6.39 3.57 -12.36
N ALA A 39 5.48 4.04 -13.20
CA ALA A 39 4.66 5.20 -12.87
C ALA A 39 3.84 4.92 -11.60
N SER A 40 4.03 5.76 -10.57
CA SER A 40 3.26 5.76 -9.32
C SER A 40 2.59 7.11 -9.05
N ASN A 41 2.56 7.99 -10.06
CA ASN A 41 2.09 9.38 -9.93
C ASN A 41 0.63 9.42 -9.47
N ALA A 42 -0.22 8.55 -10.02
CA ALA A 42 -1.62 8.46 -9.64
C ALA A 42 -1.83 8.22 -8.13
N ILE A 43 -0.94 7.45 -7.48
CA ILE A 43 -1.01 7.21 -6.03
C ILE A 43 -0.71 8.51 -5.27
N ASN A 44 0.32 9.24 -5.71
CA ASN A 44 0.67 10.53 -5.10
C ASN A 44 -0.44 11.57 -5.32
N ASP A 45 -1.01 11.64 -6.52
CA ASP A 45 -2.06 12.59 -6.87
C ASP A 45 -3.32 12.37 -6.02
N ILE A 46 -3.70 11.10 -5.77
CA ILE A 46 -4.80 10.76 -4.85
C ILE A 46 -4.48 11.22 -3.43
N CYS A 47 -3.24 10.98 -2.97
CA CYS A 47 -2.84 11.36 -1.62
C CYS A 47 -2.89 12.89 -1.41
N GLU A 48 -2.38 13.65 -2.37
CA GLU A 48 -2.37 15.11 -2.31
C GLU A 48 -3.79 15.70 -2.47
N THR A 49 -4.57 15.18 -3.43
CA THR A 49 -5.94 15.69 -3.72
C THR A 49 -6.90 15.47 -2.56
N LEU A 50 -6.82 14.29 -1.92
CA LEU A 50 -7.69 13.93 -0.80
C LEU A 50 -7.09 14.28 0.56
N ASN A 51 -5.91 14.91 0.59
CA ASN A 51 -5.18 15.23 1.82
C ASN A 51 -5.05 14.03 2.77
N ILE A 52 -4.78 12.85 2.21
CA ILE A 52 -4.55 11.61 2.95
C ILE A 52 -3.06 11.31 3.05
N THR A 53 -2.69 10.52 4.05
CA THR A 53 -1.32 10.07 4.28
C THR A 53 -1.27 8.55 4.35
N LEU A 54 -0.16 7.99 3.87
CA LEU A 54 0.12 6.57 3.97
C LEU A 54 1.07 6.33 5.13
N THR A 55 0.77 5.36 5.99
CA THR A 55 1.67 4.93 7.06
C THR A 55 2.01 3.45 6.88
N PRO A 56 3.29 3.07 6.89
CA PRO A 56 3.68 1.67 6.78
C PRO A 56 2.98 0.83 7.85
N THR A 57 2.48 -0.36 7.47
CA THR A 57 1.87 -1.25 8.47
C THR A 57 2.88 -2.06 9.26
N ILE A 58 4.12 -2.15 8.75
CA ILE A 58 5.27 -2.76 9.42
C ILE A 58 6.11 -1.63 10.02
N THR A 59 6.41 -1.71 11.31
CA THR A 59 7.17 -0.69 12.05
C THR A 59 8.68 -0.87 12.00
N ARG A 60 9.16 -1.94 11.35
CA ARG A 60 10.59 -2.20 11.14
C ARG A 60 11.15 -1.30 10.05
N SER A 61 12.48 -1.17 10.03
CA SER A 61 13.15 -0.46 8.95
C SER A 61 12.86 -1.11 7.59
N GLN A 62 13.01 -0.33 6.52
CA GLN A 62 12.90 -0.85 5.17
C GLN A 62 13.97 -1.92 4.89
N GLU A 63 15.19 -1.71 5.40
CA GLU A 63 16.29 -2.68 5.28
C GLU A 63 15.97 -4.02 5.95
N ASP A 64 15.42 -3.99 7.18
CA ASP A 64 15.00 -5.21 7.88
C ASP A 64 13.89 -5.95 7.14
N THR A 65 12.97 -5.20 6.55
CA THR A 65 11.84 -5.75 5.79
C THR A 65 12.34 -6.42 4.51
N ASP A 66 13.22 -5.75 3.77
CA ASP A 66 13.84 -6.30 2.56
C ASP A 66 14.70 -7.54 2.89
N ALA A 67 15.44 -7.51 4.01
CA ALA A 67 16.22 -8.65 4.49
C ALA A 67 15.33 -9.84 4.88
N LEU A 68 14.14 -9.59 5.45
CA LEU A 68 13.17 -10.64 5.76
C LEU A 68 12.62 -11.29 4.48
N ILE A 69 12.20 -10.48 3.50
CA ILE A 69 11.73 -10.95 2.19
C ILE A 69 12.81 -11.82 1.54
N ARG A 70 14.03 -11.31 1.43
CA ARG A 70 15.16 -12.03 0.81
C ARG A 70 15.48 -13.35 1.51
N ARG A 71 15.47 -13.39 2.84
CA ARG A 71 15.69 -14.65 3.59
C ARG A 71 14.60 -15.67 3.31
N ALA A 72 13.34 -15.23 3.25
CA ALA A 72 12.22 -16.12 2.94
C ALA A 72 12.24 -16.60 1.47
N GLU A 73 12.68 -15.77 0.52
CA GLU A 73 12.91 -16.19 -0.88
C GLU A 73 13.98 -17.27 -0.97
N LEU A 74 15.12 -17.07 -0.30
CA LEU A 74 16.22 -18.04 -0.28
C LEU A 74 15.80 -19.38 0.34
N ALA A 75 15.03 -19.33 1.43
CA ALA A 75 14.57 -20.53 2.13
C ALA A 75 13.49 -21.30 1.34
N SER A 76 12.57 -20.59 0.69
CA SER A 76 11.43 -21.20 -0.02
C SER A 76 11.70 -21.49 -1.49
N GLN A 77 12.76 -20.90 -2.07
CA GLN A 77 13.04 -20.88 -3.51
C GLN A 77 11.89 -20.31 -4.35
N LYS A 78 11.06 -19.45 -3.75
CA LYS A 78 9.92 -18.80 -4.39
C LYS A 78 9.97 -17.31 -4.11
N GLN A 79 9.56 -16.53 -5.11
CA GLN A 79 9.34 -15.10 -4.93
C GLN A 79 8.38 -14.87 -3.76
N GLN A 80 8.76 -13.97 -2.85
CA GLN A 80 7.94 -13.63 -1.69
C GLN A 80 7.12 -12.37 -1.99
N PRO A 81 5.92 -12.24 -1.39
CA PRO A 81 5.12 -11.04 -1.53
C PRO A 81 5.84 -9.82 -0.94
N ASP A 82 5.65 -8.64 -1.53
CA ASP A 82 6.25 -7.39 -1.04
C ASP A 82 5.49 -6.88 0.18
N ILE A 83 5.80 -7.42 1.36
CA ILE A 83 5.18 -7.00 2.62
C ILE A 83 5.49 -5.53 2.98
N GLY A 84 6.49 -4.91 2.35
CA GLY A 84 6.83 -3.49 2.53
C GLY A 84 5.87 -2.53 1.81
N GLY A 85 5.14 -3.01 0.79
CA GLY A 85 4.17 -2.24 0.02
C GLY A 85 2.76 -2.16 0.66
N VAL A 86 2.65 -2.36 1.97
CA VAL A 86 1.38 -2.44 2.69
C VAL A 86 1.22 -1.26 3.65
N TYR A 87 0.17 -0.45 3.47
CA TYR A 87 -0.03 0.82 4.17
C TYR A 87 -1.39 0.94 4.84
N TRP A 88 -1.42 1.68 5.95
CA TRP A 88 -2.62 2.30 6.49
C TRP A 88 -2.87 3.60 5.75
N VAL A 89 -4.13 3.85 5.40
CA VAL A 89 -4.58 5.13 4.86
C VAL A 89 -5.14 5.95 6.00
N ASN A 90 -4.62 7.16 6.21
CA ASN A 90 -5.04 8.06 7.28
C ASN A 90 -5.44 9.42 6.71
N GLY A 91 -6.45 10.04 7.30
CA GLY A 91 -7.02 11.32 6.88
C GLY A 91 -8.38 11.49 7.54
N ASP A 92 -9.17 12.45 7.08
CA ASP A 92 -10.58 12.54 7.46
C ASP A 92 -11.37 11.34 6.90
N SER A 93 -12.44 10.94 7.59
CA SER A 93 -13.16 9.71 7.25
C SER A 93 -13.73 9.73 5.83
N ALA A 94 -14.18 10.90 5.33
CA ALA A 94 -14.79 10.99 4.01
C ALA A 94 -13.72 10.80 2.92
N SER A 95 -12.60 11.50 3.05
CA SER A 95 -11.47 11.35 2.13
C SER A 95 -10.86 9.95 2.15
N VAL A 96 -10.79 9.32 3.33
CA VAL A 96 -10.31 7.93 3.46
C VAL A 96 -11.23 6.94 2.74
N ASP A 97 -12.54 7.15 2.82
CA ASP A 97 -13.50 6.29 2.10
C ASP A 97 -13.39 6.48 0.58
N VAL A 98 -13.33 7.72 0.11
CA VAL A 98 -13.14 8.02 -1.32
C VAL A 98 -11.81 7.45 -1.81
N ALA A 99 -10.74 7.60 -1.04
CA ALA A 99 -9.44 7.03 -1.37
C ALA A 99 -9.50 5.50 -1.45
N ALA A 100 -10.25 4.83 -0.56
CA ALA A 100 -10.42 3.39 -0.60
C ALA A 100 -11.08 2.94 -1.91
N GLU A 101 -12.11 3.64 -2.38
CA GLU A 101 -12.77 3.35 -3.65
C GLU A 101 -11.84 3.60 -4.85
N LEU A 102 -11.12 4.72 -4.87
CA LEU A 102 -10.17 5.05 -5.93
C LEU A 102 -9.03 4.01 -5.99
N PHE A 103 -8.40 3.71 -4.85
CA PHE A 103 -7.36 2.68 -4.78
C PHE A 103 -7.91 1.31 -5.20
N PHE A 104 -9.14 0.97 -4.83
CA PHE A 104 -9.73 -0.30 -5.24
C PHE A 104 -9.93 -0.42 -6.75
N ALA A 105 -10.13 0.70 -7.46
CA ALA A 105 -10.27 0.72 -8.91
C ALA A 105 -8.92 0.61 -9.65
N MET A 106 -7.81 0.97 -9.01
CA MET A 106 -6.47 1.00 -9.63
C MET A 106 -5.89 -0.38 -9.95
N ASP A 107 -5.06 -0.45 -11.00
CA ASP A 107 -4.29 -1.65 -11.38
C ASP A 107 -2.99 -1.76 -10.56
N GLU A 108 -2.51 -0.63 -10.04
CA GLU A 108 -1.36 -0.50 -9.15
C GLU A 108 -1.64 -1.05 -7.74
N VAL A 109 -2.90 -1.35 -7.43
CA VAL A 109 -3.37 -1.81 -6.13
C VAL A 109 -3.83 -3.26 -6.22
N GLU A 110 -3.23 -4.09 -5.39
CA GLU A 110 -3.55 -5.51 -5.31
C GLU A 110 -4.84 -5.74 -4.51
N TRP A 111 -4.97 -5.07 -3.37
CA TRP A 111 -6.18 -5.11 -2.55
C TRP A 111 -6.33 -3.89 -1.64
N VAL A 112 -7.58 -3.61 -1.27
CA VAL A 112 -7.98 -2.63 -0.27
C VAL A 112 -8.94 -3.30 0.68
N ILE A 113 -8.75 -3.12 1.99
CA ILE A 113 -9.63 -3.69 3.03
C ILE A 113 -9.91 -2.67 4.13
N TYR A 114 -11.09 -2.77 4.72
CA TYR A 114 -11.42 -2.15 6.00
C TYR A 114 -11.10 -3.14 7.13
N LYS A 115 -10.28 -2.73 8.11
CA LYS A 115 -9.85 -3.57 9.23
C LYS A 115 -10.06 -2.88 10.58
#